data_AF-A0A349W1N5-F1
#
_entry.id   AF-A0A349W1N5-F1
#
_cell.length_a   1.000
_cell.length_b   1.000
_cell.length_c   1.000
_cell.angle_alpha   90.00
_cell.angle_beta   90.00
_cell.angle_gamma   90.00
#
_symmetry.space_group_name_H-M   'P 1'
#
loop_
_entity.id
_entity.type
_entity.pdbx_description
1 polymer ?
#
loop_
_entity_poly.entity_id
_entity_poly.type
_entity_poly.pdbx_seq_one_letter_code
_entity_poly.pdbx_strand_id
1 'polypeptide(L)'
;MLKRIIYYFCSLFVSTAAVSAQQKTDLTVFVKPNIGSVHSRYFFYTPAAVPFGMAKLAPSTNGSYGNKSGWEAVGYDDRHTSIEGFANFHEFQVGGVVFAPSVGKLKTMPGQLDRPKSGYRSDFDKKDEFATSGYYRVMLKDYNILAELTATKRVGFHRYTFPKTEEANLIFDIGHVMGESGPVVDAEVNYDKQHVWGYVVTNPVYVQKYQQGATVKMFFFA
;
A
#
# COMPACT_ATOMS: atom_id res chain seq x y z
N MET A 1 -23.46 73.07 36.31
CA MET A 1 -23.75 72.15 35.18
C MET A 1 -22.84 70.93 35.27
N LEU A 2 -23.09 70.00 36.20
CA LEU A 2 -22.19 68.85 36.42
C LEU A 2 -22.94 67.64 37.00
N LYS A 3 -24.00 67.17 36.32
CA LYS A 3 -24.78 65.98 36.74
C LYS A 3 -25.35 65.14 35.59
N ARG A 4 -24.72 65.13 34.40
CA ARG A 4 -25.24 64.40 33.23
C ARG A 4 -24.18 63.61 32.45
N ILE A 5 -23.18 63.05 33.13
CA ILE A 5 -22.16 62.18 32.52
C ILE A 5 -22.01 60.91 33.38
N ILE A 6 -23.10 60.21 33.69
CA ILE A 6 -23.04 58.91 34.39
C ILE A 6 -24.17 57.99 33.90
N TYR A 7 -24.44 57.86 32.59
CA TYR A 7 -25.38 56.82 32.11
C TYR A 7 -25.08 56.28 30.69
N TYR A 8 -23.85 56.41 30.18
CA TYR A 8 -23.44 55.77 28.91
C TYR A 8 -22.09 55.06 29.03
N PHE A 9 -21.91 54.29 30.10
CA PHE A 9 -20.71 53.47 30.27
C PHE A 9 -21.04 52.10 30.88
N CYS A 10 -22.14 51.48 30.45
CA CYS A 10 -22.52 50.15 30.94
C CYS A 10 -23.12 49.24 29.86
N SER A 11 -22.63 49.37 28.63
CA SER A 11 -23.07 48.48 27.54
C SER A 11 -21.98 48.37 26.48
N LEU A 12 -20.90 47.67 26.79
CA LEU A 12 -20.16 46.83 25.84
C LEU A 12 -19.02 46.08 26.57
N PHE A 13 -19.36 45.25 27.56
CA PHE A 13 -18.53 44.07 27.80
C PHE A 13 -19.01 43.01 26.81
N VAL A 14 -18.56 43.15 25.56
CA VAL A 14 -18.53 42.01 24.65
C VAL A 14 -17.56 41.04 25.31
N SER A 15 -18.09 40.03 25.99
CA SER A 15 -17.32 38.87 26.37
C SER A 15 -16.72 38.31 25.08
N THR A 16 -15.46 38.63 24.83
CA THR A 16 -14.60 37.81 23.99
C THR A 16 -14.39 36.51 24.76
N ALA A 17 -15.42 35.68 24.81
CA ALA A 17 -15.21 34.26 25.00
C ALA A 17 -14.35 33.87 23.81
N ALA A 18 -13.05 33.69 24.06
CA ALA A 18 -12.19 33.02 23.13
C ALA A 18 -12.87 31.67 22.87
N VAL A 19 -13.56 31.57 21.73
CA VAL A 19 -13.98 30.29 21.21
C VAL A 19 -12.67 29.59 20.91
N SER A 20 -12.14 28.85 21.89
CA SER A 20 -11.14 27.84 21.63
C SER A 20 -11.80 26.92 20.62
N ALA A 21 -11.44 27.08 19.35
CA ALA A 21 -11.69 26.07 18.35
C ALA A 21 -11.19 24.77 18.96
N GLN A 22 -12.12 23.83 19.21
CA GLN A 22 -11.81 22.58 19.87
C GLN A 22 -10.71 21.93 19.03
N GLN A 23 -9.50 21.86 19.59
CA GLN A 23 -8.34 21.31 18.87
C GLN A 23 -8.73 19.89 18.49
N LYS A 24 -8.98 19.66 17.20
CA LYS A 24 -9.51 18.39 16.73
C LYS A 24 -8.49 17.32 17.05
N THR A 25 -8.80 16.45 18.01
CA THR A 25 -7.94 15.31 18.33
C THR A 25 -7.81 14.44 17.10
N ASP A 26 -6.59 14.33 16.58
CA ASP A 26 -6.30 13.38 15.51
C ASP A 26 -6.24 11.98 16.11
N LEU A 27 -7.28 11.18 15.86
CA LEU A 27 -7.35 9.81 16.35
C LEU A 27 -6.50 8.85 15.51
N THR A 28 -6.05 9.25 14.32
CA THR A 28 -5.27 8.37 13.43
C THR A 28 -3.91 8.03 14.01
N VAL A 29 -3.40 8.85 14.93
CA VAL A 29 -2.14 8.64 15.67
C VAL A 29 -2.13 7.38 16.54
N PHE A 30 -3.32 6.85 16.88
CA PHE A 30 -3.45 5.62 17.66
C PHE A 30 -3.43 4.35 16.79
N VAL A 31 -3.60 4.49 15.47
CA VAL A 31 -3.62 3.35 14.55
C VAL A 31 -2.20 2.90 14.29
N LYS A 32 -1.91 1.64 14.62
CA LYS A 32 -0.60 1.00 14.39
C LYS A 32 -0.77 -0.20 13.44
N PRO A 33 -0.64 -0.02 12.11
CA PRO A 33 -0.93 -1.07 11.12
C PRO A 33 -0.11 -2.36 11.31
N ASN A 34 1.11 -2.27 11.85
CA ASN A 34 1.98 -3.44 12.01
C ASN A 34 1.50 -4.42 13.11
N ILE A 35 0.62 -4.00 14.02
CA ILE A 35 0.08 -4.90 15.05
C ILE A 35 -0.74 -6.01 14.38
N GLY A 36 -0.37 -7.26 14.65
CA GLY A 36 -1.05 -8.45 14.10
C GLY A 36 -0.61 -8.85 12.69
N SER A 37 0.37 -8.17 12.10
CA SER A 37 0.86 -8.49 10.74
C SER A 37 1.76 -9.73 10.68
N VAL A 38 2.25 -10.22 11.82
CA VAL A 38 2.98 -11.50 11.93
C VAL A 38 2.04 -12.67 11.66
N HIS A 39 2.47 -13.60 10.79
CA HIS A 39 1.72 -14.81 10.44
C HIS A 39 0.26 -14.50 10.01
N SER A 40 0.08 -13.39 9.30
CA SER A 40 -1.24 -12.90 8.87
C SER A 40 -1.63 -13.41 7.48
N ARG A 41 -2.92 -13.25 7.13
CA ARG A 41 -3.44 -13.56 5.79
C ARG A 41 -3.15 -12.40 4.83
N TYR A 42 -3.12 -12.69 3.53
CA TYR A 42 -2.80 -11.73 2.47
C TYR A 42 -3.54 -10.39 2.58
N PHE A 43 -4.85 -10.43 2.83
CA PHE A 43 -5.71 -9.26 2.85
C PHE A 43 -5.63 -8.43 4.15
N PHE A 44 -4.83 -8.86 5.15
CA PHE A 44 -4.78 -8.21 6.46
C PHE A 44 -4.01 -6.89 6.44
N TYR A 45 -2.78 -6.90 5.92
CA TYR A 45 -1.87 -5.76 6.03
C TYR A 45 -2.03 -4.78 4.87
N THR A 46 -2.77 -3.69 5.09
CA THR A 46 -3.10 -2.69 4.04
C THR A 46 -2.96 -1.25 4.54
N PRO A 47 -1.75 -0.82 4.95
CA PRO A 47 -1.54 0.48 5.59
C PRO A 47 -1.88 1.66 4.67
N ALA A 48 -1.62 1.58 3.37
CA ALA A 48 -1.94 2.62 2.40
C ALA A 48 -3.31 2.38 1.75
N ALA A 49 -4.36 2.51 2.57
CA ALA A 49 -5.75 2.41 2.15
C ALA A 49 -6.66 3.39 2.91
N VAL A 50 -7.76 3.80 2.29
CA VAL A 50 -8.88 4.44 2.98
C VAL A 50 -9.90 3.39 3.44
N PRO A 51 -10.74 3.67 4.46
CA PRO A 51 -11.80 2.76 4.86
C PRO A 51 -12.66 2.34 3.67
N PHE A 52 -12.82 1.02 3.49
CA PHE A 52 -13.58 0.40 2.40
C PHE A 52 -13.08 0.76 0.98
N GLY A 53 -11.80 1.14 0.85
CA GLY A 53 -11.17 1.39 -0.43
C GLY A 53 -10.95 0.11 -1.24
N MET A 54 -11.04 0.23 -2.58
CA MET A 54 -10.65 -0.81 -3.52
C MET A 54 -9.13 -0.84 -3.70
N ALA A 55 -8.51 0.34 -3.84
CA ALA A 55 -7.06 0.47 -3.86
C ALA A 55 -6.53 0.29 -2.44
N LYS A 56 -5.74 -0.77 -2.25
CA LYS A 56 -5.14 -1.14 -0.98
C LYS A 56 -3.68 -1.43 -1.23
N LEU A 57 -2.84 -0.41 -1.10
CA LEU A 57 -1.43 -0.54 -1.39
C LEU A 57 -0.70 -1.04 -0.14
N ALA A 58 0.18 -2.03 -0.32
CA ALA A 58 1.00 -2.54 0.76
C ALA A 58 2.29 -3.17 0.23
N PRO A 59 3.38 -3.17 1.03
CA PRO A 59 4.51 -4.04 0.75
C PRO A 59 4.08 -5.51 0.78
N SER A 60 4.74 -6.34 -0.01
CA SER A 60 4.68 -7.79 0.12
C SER A 60 6.07 -8.34 0.40
N THR A 61 6.18 -9.30 1.32
CA THR A 61 7.43 -10.02 1.63
C THR A 61 7.40 -11.47 1.13
N ASN A 62 6.23 -12.06 0.89
CA ASN A 62 6.10 -13.43 0.34
C ASN A 62 4.75 -13.69 -0.33
N GLY A 63 4.06 -12.67 -0.82
CA GLY A 63 2.77 -12.82 -1.52
C GLY A 63 2.90 -13.68 -2.78
N SER A 64 4.02 -13.59 -3.49
CA SER A 64 4.34 -14.34 -4.70
C SER A 64 4.36 -15.86 -4.52
N TYR A 65 4.43 -16.33 -3.27
CA TYR A 65 4.47 -17.76 -2.94
C TYR A 65 3.10 -18.42 -3.09
N GLY A 66 2.04 -17.61 -3.13
CA GLY A 66 0.66 -18.07 -3.20
C GLY A 66 0.21 -18.80 -1.94
N ASN A 67 -1.03 -19.31 -1.96
CA ASN A 67 -1.66 -19.98 -0.82
C ASN A 67 -2.05 -21.43 -1.21
N LYS A 68 -1.07 -22.33 -1.28
CA LYS A 68 -1.24 -23.69 -1.86
C LYS A 68 -2.16 -24.57 -1.02
N SER A 69 -2.01 -24.55 0.30
CA SER A 69 -2.82 -25.32 1.25
C SER A 69 -4.09 -24.58 1.68
N GLY A 70 -4.16 -23.26 1.43
CA GLY A 70 -5.27 -22.42 1.85
C GLY A 70 -5.08 -21.81 3.25
N TRP A 71 -3.95 -22.08 3.91
CA TRP A 71 -3.63 -21.69 5.28
C TRP A 71 -2.29 -20.98 5.43
N GLU A 72 -1.55 -20.76 4.34
CA GLU A 72 -0.26 -20.11 4.39
C GLU A 72 -0.39 -18.64 4.82
N ALA A 73 0.51 -18.21 5.70
CA ALA A 73 0.72 -16.81 6.03
C ALA A 73 1.55 -16.16 4.92
N VAL A 74 0.87 -15.55 3.96
CA VAL A 74 1.45 -14.92 2.78
C VAL A 74 0.96 -13.50 2.60
N GLY A 75 1.78 -12.67 1.96
CA GLY A 75 1.52 -11.25 1.79
C GLY A 75 2.65 -10.47 2.44
N TYR A 76 2.40 -9.94 3.63
CA TYR A 76 3.40 -9.28 4.47
C TYR A 76 3.47 -9.96 5.83
N ASP A 77 4.70 -10.14 6.33
CA ASP A 77 4.97 -10.67 7.67
C ASP A 77 6.05 -9.82 8.32
N ASP A 78 5.76 -9.32 9.52
CA ASP A 78 6.65 -8.38 10.23
C ASP A 78 8.01 -8.99 10.61
N ARG A 79 8.14 -10.31 10.60
CA ARG A 79 9.40 -11.01 10.89
C ARG A 79 10.35 -11.03 9.69
N HIS A 80 9.83 -10.81 8.48
CA HIS A 80 10.63 -10.82 7.25
C HIS A 80 11.40 -9.51 7.09
N THR A 81 12.57 -9.61 6.46
CA THR A 81 13.54 -8.51 6.31
C THR A 81 13.75 -8.08 4.86
N SER A 82 12.97 -8.62 3.91
CA SER A 82 13.03 -8.22 2.51
C SER A 82 11.64 -8.13 1.87
N ILE A 83 11.47 -7.13 1.01
CA ILE A 83 10.24 -6.82 0.29
C ILE A 83 10.40 -7.23 -1.18
N GLU A 84 9.43 -7.97 -1.68
CA GLU A 84 9.34 -8.46 -3.07
C GLU A 84 8.43 -7.60 -3.96
N GLY A 85 8.07 -6.40 -3.51
CA GLY A 85 7.30 -5.42 -4.26
C GLY A 85 6.13 -4.86 -3.45
N PHE A 86 5.33 -4.04 -4.12
CA PHE A 86 4.18 -3.33 -3.56
C PHE A 86 2.93 -3.69 -4.35
N ALA A 87 2.06 -4.50 -3.77
CA ALA A 87 0.81 -4.92 -4.41
C ALA A 87 -0.28 -3.85 -4.26
N ASN A 88 -1.14 -3.72 -5.27
CA ASN A 88 -2.20 -2.70 -5.33
C ASN A 88 -3.58 -3.21 -4.88
N PHE A 89 -3.77 -4.54 -4.89
CA PHE A 89 -5.01 -5.20 -4.49
C PHE A 89 -4.77 -6.15 -3.34
N HIS A 90 -5.57 -6.05 -2.28
CA HIS A 90 -5.54 -6.95 -1.12
C HIS A 90 -6.97 -7.28 -0.69
N GLU A 91 -7.50 -8.42 -1.13
CA GLU A 91 -8.81 -8.93 -0.70
C GLU A 91 -8.81 -10.45 -0.72
N PHE A 92 -9.76 -11.07 -0.03
CA PHE A 92 -9.94 -12.51 -0.14
C PHE A 92 -10.18 -12.89 -1.61
N GLN A 93 -9.33 -13.77 -2.16
CA GLN A 93 -9.38 -14.20 -3.56
C GLN A 93 -9.13 -13.12 -4.62
N VAL A 94 -8.61 -11.93 -4.25
CA VAL A 94 -8.19 -10.88 -5.20
C VAL A 94 -6.85 -10.30 -4.79
N GLY A 95 -5.93 -10.21 -5.73
CA GLY A 95 -4.57 -9.76 -5.52
C GLY A 95 -3.80 -9.72 -6.83
N GLY A 96 -2.71 -8.96 -6.87
CA GLY A 96 -1.90 -8.77 -8.07
C GLY A 96 -1.64 -7.30 -8.35
N VAL A 97 -1.07 -7.03 -9.53
CA VAL A 97 -0.56 -5.72 -9.97
C VAL A 97 0.44 -5.19 -8.93
N VAL A 98 1.67 -5.63 -9.07
CA VAL A 98 2.76 -5.35 -8.14
C VAL A 98 3.77 -4.43 -8.79
N PHE A 99 4.14 -3.36 -8.08
CA PHE A 99 5.21 -2.48 -8.50
C PHE A 99 6.47 -2.76 -7.70
N ALA A 100 7.62 -2.82 -8.37
CA ALA A 100 8.91 -2.98 -7.71
C ALA A 100 9.95 -2.03 -8.33
N PRO A 101 10.37 -0.99 -7.61
CA PRO A 101 11.45 -0.12 -8.06
C PRO A 101 12.80 -0.81 -7.81
N SER A 102 13.77 -0.63 -8.70
CA SER A 102 15.13 -1.13 -8.51
C SER A 102 16.17 -0.26 -9.21
N VAL A 103 17.43 -0.42 -8.83
CA VAL A 103 18.59 0.19 -9.50
C VAL A 103 19.51 -0.92 -9.99
N GLY A 104 20.05 -0.77 -11.19
CA GLY A 104 21.05 -1.66 -11.76
C GLY A 104 20.47 -2.60 -12.82
N LYS A 105 21.12 -3.77 -12.98
CA LYS A 105 20.69 -4.78 -13.95
C LYS A 105 19.25 -5.24 -13.66
N LEU A 106 18.38 -5.12 -14.68
CA LEU A 106 16.99 -5.57 -14.61
C LEU A 106 16.89 -7.05 -14.23
N LYS A 107 16.13 -7.33 -13.18
CA LYS A 107 15.69 -8.67 -12.78
C LYS A 107 14.17 -8.69 -12.80
N THR A 108 13.57 -9.74 -13.32
CA THR A 108 12.11 -9.82 -13.56
C THR A 108 11.38 -10.78 -12.63
N MET A 109 12.11 -11.47 -11.75
CA MET A 109 11.55 -12.36 -10.74
C MET A 109 11.72 -11.75 -9.35
N PRO A 110 10.74 -11.87 -8.44
CA PRO A 110 10.84 -11.33 -7.08
C PRO A 110 12.04 -11.90 -6.33
N GLY A 111 12.35 -13.17 -6.54
CA GLY A 111 13.39 -13.89 -5.82
C GLY A 111 12.86 -14.47 -4.51
N GLN A 112 13.59 -15.44 -3.97
CA GLN A 112 13.17 -16.16 -2.78
C GLN A 112 13.57 -15.42 -1.49
N LEU A 113 12.73 -15.54 -0.48
CA LEU A 113 12.90 -14.95 0.85
C LEU A 113 14.21 -15.39 1.54
N ASP A 114 14.58 -16.67 1.38
CA ASP A 114 15.82 -17.26 1.92
C ASP A 114 17.05 -16.99 1.03
N ARG A 115 16.85 -16.49 -0.20
CA ARG A 115 17.90 -16.13 -1.16
C ARG A 115 17.59 -14.77 -1.78
N PRO A 116 17.64 -13.67 -1.01
CA PRO A 116 17.08 -12.39 -1.44
C PRO A 116 17.73 -11.82 -2.71
N LYS A 117 19.00 -12.14 -2.97
CA LYS A 117 19.72 -11.70 -4.18
C LYS A 117 19.33 -12.44 -5.46
N SER A 118 18.51 -13.49 -5.38
CA SER A 118 18.06 -14.30 -6.53
C SER A 118 17.07 -13.57 -7.45
N GLY A 119 16.50 -12.45 -7.00
CA GLY A 119 15.55 -11.64 -7.76
C GLY A 119 15.69 -10.16 -7.47
N TYR A 120 14.62 -9.40 -7.76
CA TYR A 120 14.58 -7.96 -7.57
C TYR A 120 14.21 -7.52 -6.16
N ARG A 121 13.81 -8.41 -5.25
CA ARG A 121 13.49 -8.04 -3.86
C ARG A 121 14.64 -7.27 -3.19
N SER A 122 14.27 -6.39 -2.25
CA SER A 122 15.23 -5.59 -1.50
C SER A 122 15.12 -5.86 -0.01
N ASP A 123 16.25 -5.94 0.66
CA ASP A 123 16.31 -5.88 2.12
C ASP A 123 15.80 -4.53 2.65
N PHE A 124 15.25 -4.53 3.87
CA PHE A 124 14.85 -3.34 4.63
C PHE A 124 15.04 -3.57 6.13
N ASP A 125 15.18 -2.49 6.89
CA ASP A 125 15.22 -2.54 8.35
C ASP A 125 13.91 -1.98 8.94
N LYS A 126 13.42 -2.58 10.02
CA LYS A 126 12.16 -2.14 10.69
C LYS A 126 12.21 -0.71 11.20
N LYS A 127 13.39 -0.22 11.57
CA LYS A 127 13.60 1.19 11.99
C LYS A 127 13.35 2.19 10.84
N ASP A 128 13.48 1.73 9.60
CA ASP A 128 13.32 2.56 8.39
C ASP A 128 11.96 2.33 7.72
N GLU A 129 11.11 1.49 8.31
CA GLU A 129 9.71 1.27 7.94
C GLU A 129 8.79 2.15 8.79
N PHE A 130 7.80 2.75 8.14
CA PHE A 130 6.81 3.59 8.80
C PHE A 130 5.43 3.36 8.18
N ALA A 131 4.46 3.00 9.01
CA ALA A 131 3.09 2.73 8.58
C ALA A 131 2.10 3.46 9.50
N THR A 132 1.12 4.14 8.91
CA THR A 132 0.00 4.78 9.60
C THR A 132 -1.31 4.49 8.88
N SER A 133 -2.43 5.03 9.38
CA SER A 133 -3.70 4.95 8.66
C SER A 133 -3.62 5.72 7.34
N GLY A 134 -3.55 5.01 6.21
CA GLY A 134 -3.59 5.59 4.87
C GLY A 134 -2.23 5.92 4.26
N TYR A 135 -1.12 5.58 4.92
CA TYR A 135 0.22 5.84 4.41
C TYR A 135 1.23 4.77 4.85
N TYR A 136 2.15 4.47 3.93
CA TYR A 136 3.27 3.56 4.17
C TYR A 136 4.55 4.13 3.56
N ARG A 137 5.68 3.94 4.24
CA ARG A 137 7.01 4.32 3.77
C ARG A 137 8.05 3.29 4.21
N VAL A 138 9.00 2.98 3.34
CA VAL A 138 10.14 2.13 3.68
C VAL A 138 11.38 2.48 2.86
N MET A 139 12.56 2.29 3.44
CA MET A 139 13.83 2.33 2.71
C MET A 139 14.16 0.94 2.14
N LEU A 140 14.28 0.85 0.82
CA LEU A 140 14.76 -0.33 0.10
C LEU A 140 16.29 -0.28 0.03
N LYS A 141 16.95 -0.99 0.94
CA LYS A 141 18.39 -0.86 1.22
C LYS A 141 19.27 -1.26 0.04
N ASP A 142 18.88 -2.29 -0.70
CA ASP A 142 19.70 -2.82 -1.80
C ASP A 142 19.80 -1.83 -2.98
N TYR A 143 18.82 -0.94 -3.11
CA TYR A 143 18.76 0.04 -4.20
C TYR A 143 18.87 1.49 -3.74
N ASN A 144 18.92 1.74 -2.42
CA ASN A 144 18.86 3.06 -1.82
C ASN A 144 17.64 3.88 -2.30
N ILE A 145 16.47 3.23 -2.36
CA ILE A 145 15.22 3.84 -2.83
C ILE A 145 14.29 4.03 -1.64
N LEU A 146 13.81 5.26 -1.44
CA LEU A 146 12.69 5.52 -0.53
C LEU A 146 11.37 5.26 -1.27
N ALA A 147 10.60 4.29 -0.82
CA ALA A 147 9.27 3.99 -1.33
C ALA A 147 8.20 4.55 -0.38
N GLU A 148 7.21 5.23 -0.95
CA GLU A 148 6.07 5.81 -0.22
C GLU A 148 4.77 5.50 -0.95
N LEU A 149 3.75 5.13 -0.20
CA LEU A 149 2.45 4.69 -0.71
C LEU A 149 1.31 5.42 0.02
N THR A 150 0.29 5.83 -0.73
CA THR A 150 -1.00 6.25 -0.18
C THR A 150 -2.10 5.93 -1.19
N ALA A 151 -3.38 6.03 -0.82
CA ALA A 151 -4.48 5.72 -1.72
C ALA A 151 -5.72 6.57 -1.45
N THR A 152 -6.53 6.73 -2.48
CA THR A 152 -7.95 7.10 -2.37
C THR A 152 -8.80 5.83 -2.46
N LYS A 153 -10.13 5.98 -2.63
CA LYS A 153 -11.04 4.83 -2.76
C LYS A 153 -10.66 3.88 -3.91
N ARG A 154 -10.08 4.38 -5.02
CA ARG A 154 -9.85 3.58 -6.24
C ARG A 154 -8.51 3.85 -6.93
N VAL A 155 -7.73 4.80 -6.43
CA VAL A 155 -6.44 5.19 -7.02
C VAL A 155 -5.37 5.05 -5.95
N GLY A 156 -4.33 4.27 -6.27
CA GLY A 156 -3.10 4.20 -5.51
C GLY A 156 -2.09 5.23 -5.99
N PHE A 157 -1.31 5.79 -5.07
CA PHE A 157 -0.21 6.70 -5.37
C PHE A 157 1.09 6.10 -4.85
N HIS A 158 2.05 5.94 -5.75
CA HIS A 158 3.39 5.50 -5.43
C HIS A 158 4.36 6.67 -5.63
N ARG A 159 5.24 6.91 -4.68
CA ARG A 159 6.38 7.82 -4.83
C ARG A 159 7.66 7.06 -4.52
N TYR A 160 8.59 7.08 -5.48
CA TYR A 160 9.89 6.45 -5.36
C TYR A 160 10.98 7.51 -5.49
N THR A 161 11.78 7.68 -4.44
CA THR A 161 12.94 8.56 -4.47
C THR A 161 14.17 7.72 -4.76
N PHE A 162 14.66 7.79 -6.00
CA PHE A 162 15.85 7.07 -6.45
C PHE A 162 17.13 7.81 -6.07
N PRO A 163 18.26 7.11 -5.90
CA PRO A 163 19.57 7.76 -5.90
C PRO A 163 19.86 8.31 -7.31
N LYS A 164 20.85 9.19 -7.43
CA LYS A 164 21.35 9.61 -8.75
C LYS A 164 21.91 8.38 -9.49
N THR A 165 21.29 8.01 -10.61
CA THR A 165 21.66 6.84 -11.41
C THR A 165 21.11 6.95 -12.84
N GLU A 166 21.75 6.25 -13.78
CA GLU A 166 21.25 6.05 -15.16
C GLU A 166 20.55 4.69 -15.33
N GLU A 167 20.54 3.84 -14.28
CA GLU A 167 20.02 2.48 -14.31
C GLU A 167 18.78 2.32 -13.41
N ALA A 168 17.89 3.31 -13.42
CA ALA A 168 16.63 3.25 -12.68
C ALA A 168 15.60 2.38 -13.40
N ASN A 169 15.00 1.43 -12.68
CA ASN A 169 13.94 0.57 -13.21
C ASN A 169 12.68 0.67 -12.34
N LEU A 170 11.52 0.60 -12.98
CA LEU A 170 10.24 0.35 -12.33
C LEU A 170 9.59 -0.87 -12.98
N ILE A 171 9.48 -1.94 -12.22
CA ILE A 171 8.92 -3.21 -12.68
C ILE A 171 7.42 -3.21 -12.41
N PHE A 172 6.65 -3.55 -13.45
CA PHE A 172 5.21 -3.82 -13.38
C PHE A 172 5.01 -5.33 -13.46
N ASP A 173 4.87 -5.97 -12.31
CA ASP A 173 4.61 -7.40 -12.22
C ASP A 173 3.11 -7.67 -12.16
N ILE A 174 2.62 -8.25 -13.24
CA ILE A 174 1.21 -8.59 -13.42
C ILE A 174 0.97 -10.09 -13.62
N GLY A 175 2.04 -10.89 -13.54
CA GLY A 175 2.03 -12.31 -13.92
C GLY A 175 2.10 -13.27 -12.73
N HIS A 176 2.57 -12.81 -11.57
CA HIS A 176 2.66 -13.66 -10.39
C HIS A 176 1.35 -13.72 -9.60
N VAL A 177 1.09 -14.90 -9.03
CA VAL A 177 0.06 -15.08 -8.01
C VAL A 177 0.43 -14.24 -6.81
N MET A 178 -0.52 -13.44 -6.31
CA MET A 178 -0.33 -12.71 -5.06
C MET A 178 -1.29 -13.21 -4.00
N GLY A 179 -0.73 -13.81 -2.96
CA GLY A 179 -1.44 -14.38 -1.83
C GLY A 179 -2.49 -15.37 -2.25
N GLU A 180 -3.75 -15.00 -2.07
CA GLU A 180 -4.89 -15.89 -2.26
C GLU A 180 -5.63 -15.68 -3.58
N SER A 181 -5.16 -14.77 -4.43
CA SER A 181 -5.77 -14.41 -5.72
C SER A 181 -6.02 -15.59 -6.67
N GLY A 182 -5.25 -16.67 -6.52
CA GLY A 182 -5.25 -17.81 -7.44
C GLY A 182 -4.35 -17.56 -8.66
N PRO A 183 -4.17 -18.57 -9.54
CA PRO A 183 -3.33 -18.44 -10.72
C PRO A 183 -3.82 -17.33 -11.64
N VAL A 184 -2.88 -16.56 -12.20
CA VAL A 184 -3.13 -15.67 -13.34
C VAL A 184 -3.39 -16.56 -14.56
N VAL A 185 -4.51 -16.34 -15.24
CA VAL A 185 -4.93 -17.12 -16.41
C VAL A 185 -4.93 -16.33 -17.71
N ASP A 186 -4.96 -15.00 -17.62
CA ASP A 186 -4.81 -14.10 -18.76
C ASP A 186 -4.32 -12.73 -18.27
N ALA A 187 -3.60 -12.02 -19.12
CA ALA A 187 -3.01 -10.73 -18.79
C ALA A 187 -2.66 -9.95 -20.06
N GLU A 188 -2.89 -8.64 -20.04
CA GLU A 188 -2.52 -7.74 -21.13
C GLU A 188 -1.83 -6.50 -20.57
N VAL A 189 -0.78 -6.05 -21.26
CA VAL A 189 -0.10 -4.78 -21.01
C VAL A 189 0.00 -4.01 -22.31
N ASN A 190 -0.44 -2.77 -22.26
CA ASN A 190 -0.17 -1.75 -23.25
C ASN A 190 0.58 -0.61 -22.58
N TYR A 191 1.42 0.09 -23.33
CA TYR A 191 2.15 1.24 -22.81
C TYR A 191 2.44 2.25 -23.91
N ASP A 192 2.58 3.50 -23.49
CA ASP A 192 3.16 4.57 -24.28
C ASP A 192 4.30 5.25 -23.50
N LYS A 193 4.67 6.49 -23.85
CA LYS A 193 5.75 7.22 -23.17
C LYS A 193 5.42 7.64 -21.74
N GLN A 194 4.14 7.74 -21.37
CA GLN A 194 3.67 8.30 -20.10
C GLN A 194 2.75 7.34 -19.35
N HIS A 195 2.14 6.37 -20.03
CA HIS A 195 1.12 5.52 -19.45
C HIS A 195 1.40 4.04 -19.64
N VAL A 196 0.92 3.24 -18.69
CA VAL A 196 0.86 1.77 -18.76
C VAL A 196 -0.54 1.35 -18.34
N TRP A 197 -1.21 0.54 -19.16
CA TRP A 197 -2.57 0.07 -18.86
C TRP A 197 -2.81 -1.34 -19.35
N GLY A 198 -3.87 -1.95 -18.84
CA GLY A 198 -4.24 -3.29 -19.25
C GLY A 198 -5.07 -3.99 -18.19
N TYR A 199 -4.88 -5.31 -18.09
CA TYR A 199 -5.63 -6.12 -17.14
C TYR A 199 -4.88 -7.37 -16.69
N VAL A 200 -5.36 -7.94 -15.59
CA VAL A 200 -5.00 -9.27 -15.10
C VAL A 200 -6.28 -10.05 -14.81
N VAL A 201 -6.35 -11.29 -15.27
CA VAL A 201 -7.43 -12.23 -14.95
C VAL A 201 -6.88 -13.32 -14.06
N THR A 202 -7.46 -13.51 -12.88
CA THR A 202 -7.12 -14.60 -11.98
C THR A 202 -8.25 -15.63 -11.88
N ASN A 203 -7.87 -16.87 -11.57
CA ASN A 203 -8.78 -17.96 -11.26
C ASN A 203 -8.81 -18.21 -9.73
N PRO A 204 -9.76 -17.58 -9.00
CA PRO A 204 -9.86 -17.72 -7.55
C PRO A 204 -10.31 -19.13 -7.13
N VAL A 205 -9.40 -19.88 -6.51
CA VAL A 205 -9.57 -21.31 -6.17
C VAL A 205 -10.80 -21.59 -5.29
N TYR A 206 -11.10 -20.74 -4.31
CA TYR A 206 -12.24 -20.95 -3.42
C TYR A 206 -13.58 -20.63 -4.10
N VAL A 207 -13.60 -19.66 -5.00
CA VAL A 207 -14.81 -19.31 -5.76
C VAL A 207 -15.21 -20.45 -6.69
N GLN A 208 -14.23 -21.21 -7.23
CA GLN A 208 -14.52 -22.36 -8.10
C GLN A 208 -15.41 -23.42 -7.44
N LYS A 209 -15.42 -23.52 -6.11
CA LYS A 209 -16.28 -24.47 -5.37
C LYS A 209 -17.77 -24.13 -5.50
N TYR A 210 -18.09 -22.85 -5.67
CA TYR A 210 -19.47 -22.35 -5.67
C TYR A 210 -19.92 -21.85 -7.04
N GLN A 211 -18.97 -21.39 -7.86
CA GLN A 211 -19.20 -20.89 -9.21
C GLN A 211 -18.04 -21.31 -10.11
N GLN A 212 -18.11 -22.54 -10.61
CA GLN A 212 -17.09 -23.10 -11.51
C GLN A 212 -16.96 -22.25 -12.78
N GLY A 213 -15.73 -21.95 -13.18
CA GLY A 213 -15.42 -21.11 -14.35
C GLY A 213 -15.45 -19.61 -14.07
N ALA A 214 -15.80 -19.18 -12.85
CA ALA A 214 -15.70 -17.77 -12.49
C ALA A 214 -14.24 -17.30 -12.50
N THR A 215 -14.01 -16.07 -12.93
CA THR A 215 -12.70 -15.42 -12.91
C THR A 215 -12.85 -14.00 -12.36
N VAL A 216 -11.74 -13.44 -11.88
CA VAL A 216 -11.68 -12.04 -11.46
C VAL A 216 -10.79 -11.29 -12.44
N LYS A 217 -11.35 -10.31 -13.15
CA LYS A 217 -10.62 -9.43 -14.06
C LYS A 217 -10.37 -8.07 -13.39
N MET A 218 -9.12 -7.75 -13.17
CA MET A 218 -8.67 -6.46 -12.61
C MET A 218 -8.10 -5.62 -13.75
N PHE A 219 -8.66 -4.44 -13.97
CA PHE A 219 -8.14 -3.46 -14.93
C PHE A 219 -7.27 -2.44 -14.21
N PHE A 220 -6.23 -1.94 -14.89
CA PHE A 220 -5.37 -0.89 -14.36
C PHE A 220 -4.99 0.13 -15.43
N PHE A 221 -4.66 1.33 -14.96
CA PHE A 221 -4.08 2.43 -15.73
C PHE A 221 -3.15 3.18 -14.77
N ALA A 222 -1.90 3.38 -15.18
CA ALA A 222 -0.84 4.03 -14.41
C ALA A 222 -0.10 5.03 -15.28
#